data_AF-A0A2M7QAN7-F1
#
_entry.id   AF-A0A2M7QAN7-F1
#
_cell.length_a   1.000
_cell.length_b   1.000
_cell.length_c   1.000
_cell.angle_alpha   90.00
_cell.angle_beta   90.00
_cell.angle_gamma   90.00
#
_symmetry.space_group_name_H-M   'P 1'
#
loop_
_entity.id
_entity.type
_entity.pdbx_description
1 polymer ?
#
loop_
_entity_poly.entity_id
_entity_poly.type
_entity_poly.pdbx_seq_one_letter_code
_entity_poly.pdbx_strand_id
1 'polypeptide(L)'
;METKKIALACFVGGTLCCLVAFLFTPKFWYLGLLAGGAGGYLGYEFRQVCRSVPMALRRAAEGTGWWLTEGIKEVRQWLRKPHPVIYSGVIAGLFFGVYWFVENLGHLPWLPLHILSCFFVVMIAIGVSTMATILILTGNSVSGFVAWEKESVPETDTSSDLGYGQALILTSQGIIVFGKFFGWTLWKYVAFGVFLIAKFAILAGWHLFRLIHSQKRVLCAIDGTLGGTVSYLWLAQSTGSLVQQLMLVFFGGLLGAAFGVLNWEVVSKRLLHLTADPS
;
A
#
# COMPACT_ATOMS: atom_id res chain seq x y z
N MET A 1 3.80 -13.07 38.09
CA MET A 1 3.69 -13.41 36.65
C MET A 1 3.92 -12.21 35.74
N GLU A 2 3.46 -11.01 36.12
CA GLU A 2 3.62 -9.77 35.33
C GLU A 2 5.07 -9.44 34.92
N THR A 3 6.04 -9.52 35.84
CA THR A 3 7.46 -9.22 35.55
C THR A 3 8.02 -10.06 34.40
N LYS A 4 7.61 -11.34 34.28
CA LYS A 4 8.01 -12.21 33.17
C LYS A 4 7.43 -11.75 31.82
N LYS A 5 6.18 -11.27 31.82
CA LYS A 5 5.54 -10.73 30.60
C LYS A 5 6.24 -9.46 30.13
N ILE A 6 6.56 -8.56 31.06
CA ILE A 6 7.28 -7.31 30.77
C ILE A 6 8.68 -7.63 30.23
N ALA A 7 9.45 -8.49 30.92
CA ALA A 7 10.77 -8.90 30.48
C ALA A 7 10.75 -9.48 29.05
N LEU A 8 9.78 -10.35 28.75
CA LEU A 8 9.65 -10.95 27.42
C LEU A 8 9.26 -9.92 26.35
N ALA A 9 8.33 -9.00 26.66
CA ALA A 9 7.91 -7.96 25.72
C ALA A 9 9.08 -7.02 25.39
N CYS A 10 9.82 -6.56 26.41
CA CYS A 10 10.98 -5.71 26.21
C CYS A 10 12.13 -6.45 25.51
N PHE A 11 12.30 -7.77 25.76
CA PHE A 11 13.24 -8.62 25.02
C PHE A 11 12.94 -8.63 23.52
N VAL A 12 11.68 -8.85 23.16
CA VAL A 12 11.25 -8.83 21.76
C VAL A 12 11.45 -7.44 21.14
N GLY A 13 11.12 -6.37 21.87
CA GLY A 13 11.36 -4.99 21.43
C GLY A 13 12.84 -4.70 21.16
N GLY A 14 13.73 -5.05 22.09
CA GLY A 14 15.18 -4.85 21.92
C GLY A 14 15.77 -5.68 20.79
N THR A 15 15.32 -6.93 20.64
CA THR A 15 15.73 -7.83 19.55
C THR A 15 15.33 -7.26 18.19
N LEU A 16 14.07 -6.85 18.03
CA LEU A 16 13.56 -6.26 16.78
C LEU A 16 14.24 -4.92 16.47
N CYS A 17 14.52 -4.11 17.50
CA CYS A 17 15.24 -2.86 17.35
C CYS A 17 16.61 -3.07 16.71
N CYS A 18 17.43 -3.96 17.28
CA CYS A 18 18.75 -4.26 16.74
C CYS A 18 18.66 -4.93 15.36
N LEU A 19 17.78 -5.92 15.19
CA LEU A 19 17.64 -6.67 13.94
C LEU A 19 17.30 -5.72 12.78
N VAL A 20 16.31 -4.85 12.96
CA VAL A 20 15.91 -3.89 11.92
C VAL A 20 17.00 -2.84 11.70
N ALA A 21 17.64 -2.34 12.77
CA ALA A 21 18.75 -1.40 12.62
C ALA A 21 19.92 -1.99 11.79
N PHE A 22 20.17 -3.30 11.88
CA PHE A 22 21.18 -3.99 11.05
C PHE A 22 20.75 -4.28 9.62
N LEU A 23 19.47 -4.60 9.40
CA LEU A 23 18.95 -4.90 8.07
C LEU A 23 18.99 -3.67 7.14
N PHE A 24 18.91 -2.47 7.72
CA PHE A 24 19.00 -1.22 6.97
C PHE A 24 20.39 -0.59 7.10
N THR A 25 20.75 0.27 6.14
CA THR A 25 22.06 0.94 6.18
C THR A 25 22.19 1.79 7.46
N PRO A 26 23.42 2.07 7.94
CA PRO A 26 23.63 2.86 9.15
C PRO A 26 22.95 4.23 9.15
N LYS A 27 22.57 4.77 7.98
CA LYS A 27 21.81 6.02 7.86
C LYS A 27 20.34 5.88 8.31
N PHE A 28 19.78 4.69 8.26
CA PHE A 28 18.38 4.39 8.57
C PHE A 28 18.20 3.59 9.87
N TRP A 29 19.18 3.62 10.77
CA TRP A 29 19.15 2.91 12.05
C TRP A 29 17.92 3.25 12.92
N TYR A 30 17.37 4.47 12.78
CA TYR A 30 16.17 4.91 13.47
C TYR A 30 14.91 4.10 13.13
N LEU A 31 14.88 3.38 11.99
CA LEU A 31 13.82 2.41 11.68
C LEU A 31 13.80 1.26 12.70
N GLY A 32 14.96 0.93 13.26
CA GLY A 32 15.08 0.03 14.39
C GLY A 32 14.32 0.53 15.61
N LEU A 33 14.37 1.83 15.91
CA LEU A 33 13.63 2.41 17.05
C LEU A 33 12.12 2.22 16.89
N LEU A 34 11.60 2.47 15.67
CA LEU A 34 10.18 2.29 15.37
C LEU A 34 9.77 0.81 15.49
N ALA A 35 10.60 -0.09 14.95
CA ALA A 35 10.36 -1.53 15.03
C ALA A 35 10.43 -2.05 16.47
N GLY A 36 11.40 -1.58 17.25
CA GLY A 36 11.55 -1.92 18.66
C GLY A 36 10.39 -1.43 19.51
N GLY A 37 9.97 -0.19 19.29
CA GLY A 37 8.80 0.39 19.96
C GLY A 37 7.53 -0.38 19.64
N ALA A 38 7.28 -0.66 18.35
CA ALA A 38 6.14 -1.47 17.92
C ALA A 38 6.21 -2.90 18.49
N GLY A 39 7.39 -3.53 18.45
CA GLY A 39 7.65 -4.87 18.98
C GLY A 39 7.40 -4.98 20.48
N GLY A 40 7.92 -4.04 21.27
CA GLY A 40 7.70 -3.98 22.72
C GLY A 40 6.24 -3.69 23.07
N TYR A 41 5.60 -2.77 22.33
CA TYR A 41 4.21 -2.38 22.56
C TYR A 41 3.21 -3.52 22.26
N LEU A 42 3.39 -4.20 21.12
CA LEU A 42 2.52 -5.28 20.67
C LEU A 42 2.85 -6.61 21.35
N GLY A 43 4.12 -6.83 21.73
CA GLY A 43 4.60 -8.05 22.37
C GLY A 43 4.02 -8.28 23.77
N TYR A 44 3.74 -7.20 24.50
CA TYR A 44 3.06 -7.28 25.79
C TYR A 44 1.64 -7.83 25.60
N GLU A 45 1.31 -8.99 26.20
CA GLU A 45 0.00 -9.63 26.03
C GLU A 45 -0.45 -9.78 24.56
N PHE A 46 0.45 -10.30 23.72
CA PHE A 46 0.22 -10.49 22.28
C PHE A 46 -1.10 -11.19 21.95
N ARG A 47 -1.55 -12.16 22.78
CA ARG A 47 -2.85 -12.83 22.61
C ARG A 47 -4.03 -11.86 22.64
N GLN A 48 -3.97 -10.83 23.49
CA GLN A 48 -5.01 -9.79 23.55
C GLN A 48 -5.00 -8.97 22.25
N VAL A 49 -3.81 -8.60 21.75
CA VAL A 49 -3.66 -7.89 20.48
C VAL A 49 -4.30 -8.67 19.33
N CYS A 50 -3.98 -9.96 19.19
CA CYS A 50 -4.57 -10.81 18.15
C CYS A 50 -6.09 -10.88 18.22
N ARG A 51 -6.67 -10.88 19.42
CA ARG A 51 -8.14 -10.85 19.62
C ARG A 51 -8.74 -9.49 19.27
N SER A 52 -8.02 -8.40 19.52
CA SER A 52 -8.47 -7.03 19.23
C SER A 52 -8.39 -6.65 17.75
N VAL A 53 -7.50 -7.27 16.96
CA VAL A 53 -7.38 -7.02 15.51
C VAL A 53 -8.69 -7.19 14.74
N PRO A 54 -9.41 -8.33 14.80
CA PRO A 54 -10.67 -8.48 14.07
C PRO A 54 -11.74 -7.50 14.56
N MET A 55 -11.75 -7.14 15.85
CA MET A 55 -12.66 -6.14 16.39
C MET A 55 -12.36 -4.73 15.84
N ALA A 56 -11.09 -4.37 15.73
CA ALA A 56 -10.66 -3.08 15.18
C ALA A 56 -10.99 -2.99 13.68
N LEU A 57 -10.73 -4.05 12.90
CA LEU A 57 -11.07 -4.12 11.48
C LEU A 57 -12.58 -4.02 11.25
N ARG A 58 -13.39 -4.68 12.08
CA ARG A 58 -14.85 -4.58 12.00
C ARG A 58 -15.34 -3.15 12.26
N ARG A 59 -14.83 -2.49 13.30
CA ARG A 59 -15.17 -1.08 13.59
C ARG A 59 -14.71 -0.12 12.48
N ALA A 60 -13.53 -0.36 11.90
CA ALA A 60 -13.05 0.41 10.76
C ALA A 60 -13.93 0.19 9.51
N ALA A 61 -14.39 -1.03 9.27
CA ALA A 61 -15.33 -1.36 8.20
C ALA A 61 -16.69 -0.66 8.40
N GLU A 62 -17.22 -0.64 9.62
CA GLU A 62 -18.44 0.09 9.96
C GLU A 62 -18.29 1.61 9.73
N GLY A 63 -17.14 2.19 10.10
CA GLY A 63 -16.83 3.61 9.88
C GLY A 63 -16.51 4.00 8.43
N THR A 64 -16.14 3.03 7.59
CA THR A 64 -15.91 3.23 6.14
C THR A 64 -17.11 2.80 5.30
N GLY A 65 -18.09 2.12 5.90
CA GLY A 65 -19.19 1.43 5.22
C GLY A 65 -19.93 2.30 4.22
N TRP A 66 -20.31 3.53 4.58
CA TRP A 66 -21.02 4.45 3.67
C TRP A 66 -20.18 4.83 2.45
N TRP A 67 -18.92 5.21 2.64
CA TRP A 67 -18.01 5.61 1.56
C TRP A 67 -17.63 4.42 0.67
N LEU A 68 -17.42 3.25 1.27
CA LEU A 68 -17.10 2.03 0.54
C LEU A 68 -18.32 1.53 -0.23
N THR A 69 -19.52 1.55 0.35
CA THR A 69 -20.74 1.18 -0.38
C THR A 69 -21.05 2.16 -1.49
N GLU A 70 -20.88 3.46 -1.28
CA GLU A 70 -21.11 4.45 -2.34
C GLU A 70 -20.04 4.37 -3.43
N GLY A 71 -18.75 4.22 -3.07
CA GLY A 71 -17.68 3.99 -4.03
C GLY A 71 -17.85 2.69 -4.82
N ILE A 72 -18.26 1.58 -4.16
CA ILE A 72 -18.58 0.32 -4.83
C ILE A 72 -19.81 0.50 -5.74
N LYS A 73 -20.83 1.25 -5.32
CA LYS A 73 -22.00 1.53 -6.17
C LYS A 73 -21.60 2.36 -7.38
N GLU A 74 -20.79 3.40 -7.23
CA GLU A 74 -20.30 4.21 -8.34
C GLU A 74 -19.45 3.38 -9.31
N VAL A 75 -18.47 2.62 -8.80
CA VAL A 75 -17.65 1.71 -9.61
C VAL A 75 -18.52 0.66 -10.29
N ARG A 76 -19.50 0.08 -9.59
CA ARG A 76 -20.44 -0.89 -10.16
C ARG A 76 -21.36 -0.27 -11.21
N GLN A 77 -21.85 0.95 -10.99
CA GLN A 77 -22.66 1.69 -11.97
C GLN A 77 -21.84 2.03 -13.20
N TRP A 78 -20.59 2.42 -13.01
CA TRP A 78 -19.64 2.66 -14.08
C TRP A 78 -19.36 1.37 -14.87
N LEU A 79 -19.04 0.25 -14.21
CA LEU A 79 -18.83 -1.05 -14.86
C LEU A 79 -20.07 -1.60 -15.57
N ARG A 80 -21.27 -1.33 -15.05
CA ARG A 80 -22.55 -1.74 -15.68
C ARG A 80 -22.87 -0.96 -16.93
N LYS A 81 -22.34 0.26 -17.09
CA LYS A 81 -22.49 0.99 -18.34
C LYS A 81 -21.57 0.31 -19.36
N PRO A 82 -22.12 -0.19 -20.48
CA PRO A 82 -21.28 -0.74 -21.53
C PRO A 82 -20.36 0.37 -22.03
N HIS A 83 -19.09 0.32 -21.65
CA HIS A 83 -18.05 1.18 -22.19
C HIS A 83 -17.42 0.41 -23.36
N PRO A 84 -17.95 0.51 -24.60
CA PRO A 84 -17.46 -0.27 -25.75
C PRO A 84 -15.95 -0.15 -25.92
N VAL A 85 -15.44 1.01 -25.51
CA VAL A 85 -14.05 1.44 -25.46
C VAL A 85 -13.16 0.65 -24.45
N ILE A 86 -13.72 0.19 -23.33
CA ILE A 86 -13.00 -0.61 -22.33
C ILE A 86 -13.04 -2.09 -22.71
N TYR A 87 -14.18 -2.57 -23.22
CA TYR A 87 -14.33 -3.97 -23.62
C TYR A 87 -13.47 -4.31 -24.84
N SER A 88 -13.42 -3.45 -25.86
CA SER A 88 -12.49 -3.60 -26.99
C SER A 88 -11.03 -3.64 -26.52
N GLY A 89 -10.75 -2.95 -25.43
CA GLY A 89 -9.42 -2.84 -24.85
C GLY A 89 -8.98 -4.00 -24.04
N VAL A 90 -9.88 -4.51 -23.21
CA VAL A 90 -9.66 -5.72 -22.46
C VAL A 90 -9.49 -6.89 -23.42
N ILE A 91 -10.28 -6.94 -24.51
CA ILE A 91 -10.15 -7.97 -25.56
C ILE A 91 -8.79 -7.85 -26.26
N ALA A 92 -8.43 -6.65 -26.75
CA ALA A 92 -7.13 -6.44 -27.40
C ALA A 92 -5.96 -6.75 -26.45
N GLY A 93 -6.06 -6.33 -25.19
CA GLY A 93 -5.03 -6.56 -24.18
C GLY A 93 -4.91 -8.01 -23.76
N LEU A 94 -6.01 -8.76 -23.71
CA LEU A 94 -5.96 -10.20 -23.54
C LEU A 94 -5.24 -10.87 -24.71
N PHE A 95 -5.54 -10.50 -25.96
CA PHE A 95 -4.86 -11.05 -27.13
C PHE A 95 -3.35 -10.74 -27.13
N PHE A 96 -2.95 -9.49 -26.91
CA PHE A 96 -1.54 -9.10 -26.87
C PHE A 96 -0.81 -9.66 -25.64
N GLY A 97 -1.47 -9.70 -24.49
CA GLY A 97 -0.91 -10.28 -23.26
C GLY A 97 -0.70 -11.78 -23.38
N VAL A 98 -1.64 -12.51 -23.98
CA VAL A 98 -1.51 -13.94 -24.27
C VAL A 98 -0.41 -14.20 -25.31
N TYR A 99 -0.37 -13.43 -26.39
CA TYR A 99 0.70 -13.53 -27.40
C TYR A 99 2.09 -13.34 -26.76
N TRP A 100 2.26 -12.25 -25.99
CA TRP A 100 3.53 -11.95 -25.32
C TRP A 100 3.89 -13.01 -24.27
N PHE A 101 2.92 -13.49 -23.49
CA PHE A 101 3.14 -14.55 -22.50
C PHE A 101 3.59 -15.87 -23.15
N VAL A 102 2.97 -16.25 -24.28
CA VAL A 102 3.34 -17.45 -25.05
C VAL A 102 4.75 -17.31 -25.63
N GLU A 103 5.09 -16.13 -26.16
CA GLU A 103 6.44 -15.86 -26.70
C GLU A 103 7.53 -15.91 -25.62
N ASN A 104 7.20 -15.51 -24.39
CA ASN A 104 8.17 -15.41 -23.28
C ASN A 104 8.14 -16.60 -22.31
N LEU A 105 7.29 -17.60 -22.54
CA LEU A 105 7.10 -18.75 -21.64
C LEU A 105 8.37 -19.60 -21.45
N GLY A 106 9.33 -19.50 -22.38
CA GLY A 106 10.63 -20.18 -22.30
C GLY A 106 11.62 -19.59 -21.29
N HIS A 107 11.38 -18.39 -20.75
CA HIS A 107 12.30 -17.70 -19.84
C HIS A 107 11.77 -17.69 -18.39
N LEU A 108 11.74 -18.88 -17.76
CA LEU A 108 11.11 -19.14 -16.45
C LEU A 108 11.64 -18.39 -15.19
N PRO A 109 12.89 -17.90 -15.06
CA PRO A 109 13.35 -17.41 -13.76
C PRO A 109 12.76 -16.04 -13.35
N TRP A 110 12.03 -15.35 -14.21
CA TRP A 110 11.54 -13.98 -13.97
C TRP A 110 10.02 -13.86 -13.84
N LEU A 111 9.32 -14.93 -13.42
CA LEU A 111 7.86 -15.00 -13.33
C LEU A 111 7.18 -13.75 -12.71
N PRO A 112 7.66 -13.15 -11.60
CA PRO A 112 7.05 -11.95 -11.04
C PRO A 112 7.16 -10.71 -11.94
N LEU A 113 8.29 -10.60 -12.66
CA LEU A 113 8.52 -9.52 -13.63
C LEU A 113 7.62 -9.70 -14.87
N HIS A 114 7.43 -10.95 -15.31
CA HIS A 114 6.55 -11.30 -16.42
C HIS A 114 5.07 -11.07 -16.11
N ILE A 115 4.62 -11.29 -14.87
CA ILE A 115 3.25 -10.99 -14.45
C ILE A 115 3.02 -9.47 -14.47
N LEU A 116 4.00 -8.69 -13.99
CA LEU A 116 3.92 -7.23 -14.01
C LEU A 116 3.90 -6.69 -15.44
N SER A 117 4.72 -7.21 -16.35
CA SER A 117 4.71 -6.80 -17.76
C SER A 117 3.43 -7.23 -18.49
N CYS A 118 2.88 -8.42 -18.23
CA CYS A 118 1.56 -8.81 -18.75
C CYS A 118 0.47 -7.81 -18.32
N PHE A 119 0.48 -7.39 -17.06
CA PHE A 119 -0.45 -6.36 -16.56
C PHE A 119 -0.29 -5.04 -17.33
N PHE A 120 0.95 -4.59 -17.58
CA PHE A 120 1.20 -3.39 -18.37
C PHE A 120 0.79 -3.53 -19.85
N VAL A 121 1.03 -4.68 -20.49
CA VAL A 121 0.60 -4.94 -21.88
C VAL A 121 -0.92 -4.88 -21.99
N VAL A 122 -1.64 -5.49 -21.04
CA VAL A 122 -3.11 -5.41 -20.98
C VAL A 122 -3.56 -3.96 -20.80
N MET A 123 -2.94 -3.20 -19.90
CA MET A 123 -3.27 -1.78 -19.68
C MET A 123 -3.00 -0.91 -20.93
N ILE A 124 -1.88 -1.13 -21.62
CA ILE A 124 -1.52 -0.41 -22.84
C ILE A 124 -2.49 -0.73 -23.97
N ALA A 125 -2.85 -2.00 -24.16
CA ALA A 125 -3.79 -2.43 -25.19
C ALA A 125 -5.23 -1.99 -24.87
N ILE A 126 -5.61 -1.95 -23.60
CA ILE A 126 -6.83 -1.25 -23.17
C ILE A 126 -6.78 0.18 -23.67
N GLY A 127 -5.69 0.87 -23.38
CA GLY A 127 -5.43 2.22 -23.83
C GLY A 127 -5.54 2.42 -25.35
N VAL A 128 -4.83 1.61 -26.13
CA VAL A 128 -4.80 1.70 -27.59
C VAL A 128 -6.17 1.44 -28.21
N SER A 129 -6.93 0.46 -27.71
CA SER A 129 -8.29 0.27 -28.20
C SER A 129 -9.20 1.45 -27.82
N THR A 130 -8.92 2.07 -26.66
CA THR A 130 -9.74 3.18 -26.18
C THR A 130 -9.57 4.34 -27.13
N MET A 131 -8.32 4.60 -27.49
CA MET A 131 -7.89 5.49 -28.56
C MET A 131 -8.55 5.17 -29.90
N ALA A 132 -8.45 3.93 -30.37
CA ALA A 132 -9.00 3.51 -31.65
C ALA A 132 -10.53 3.65 -31.69
N THR A 133 -11.22 3.30 -30.61
CA THR A 133 -12.68 3.42 -30.51
C THR A 133 -13.08 4.88 -30.43
N ILE A 134 -12.34 5.74 -29.71
CA ILE A 134 -12.54 7.19 -29.74
C ILE A 134 -12.34 7.72 -31.15
N LEU A 135 -11.28 7.32 -31.87
CA LEU A 135 -11.02 7.75 -33.25
C LEU A 135 -12.08 7.28 -34.25
N ILE A 136 -12.61 6.06 -34.09
CA ILE A 136 -13.71 5.53 -34.92
C ILE A 136 -15.01 6.25 -34.59
N LEU A 137 -15.29 6.46 -33.30
CA LEU A 137 -16.50 7.16 -32.86
C LEU A 137 -16.42 8.67 -33.16
N THR A 138 -15.26 9.32 -33.10
CA THR A 138 -15.09 10.71 -33.54
C THR A 138 -14.97 10.81 -35.05
N GLY A 139 -14.45 9.80 -35.76
CA GLY A 139 -14.58 9.72 -37.23
C GLY A 139 -16.05 9.67 -37.65
N ASN A 140 -16.88 8.92 -36.92
CA ASN A 140 -18.32 8.78 -37.15
C ASN A 140 -19.19 9.85 -36.45
N SER A 141 -18.64 10.59 -35.48
CA SER A 141 -19.33 11.68 -34.77
C SER A 141 -18.81 13.05 -35.18
N VAL A 142 -17.71 13.19 -35.93
CA VAL A 142 -17.37 14.46 -36.58
C VAL A 142 -18.37 14.73 -37.71
N SER A 143 -18.98 13.71 -38.31
CA SER A 143 -20.17 13.90 -39.15
C SER A 143 -21.42 14.31 -38.35
N GLY A 144 -21.51 14.02 -37.05
CA GLY A 144 -22.69 14.31 -36.20
C GLY A 144 -22.58 15.52 -35.26
N PHE A 145 -21.38 15.85 -34.78
CA PHE A 145 -21.06 16.96 -33.87
C PHE A 145 -20.76 18.24 -34.64
N VAL A 146 -20.32 18.13 -35.91
CA VAL A 146 -20.38 19.24 -36.90
C VAL A 146 -21.81 19.42 -37.44
N ALA A 147 -22.68 18.41 -37.31
CA ALA A 147 -24.09 18.51 -37.74
C ALA A 147 -25.03 19.12 -36.71
N TRP A 148 -24.56 19.48 -35.50
CA TRP A 148 -25.40 20.21 -34.54
C TRP A 148 -25.29 21.73 -34.65
N GLU A 149 -24.40 22.24 -35.52
CA GLU A 149 -24.29 23.66 -35.84
C GLU A 149 -24.05 23.91 -37.34
N LYS A 150 -24.54 23.02 -38.21
CA LYS A 150 -24.67 23.30 -39.64
C LYS A 150 -26.13 23.33 -40.06
N GLU A 151 -26.67 24.53 -39.94
CA GLU A 151 -27.57 25.12 -40.92
C GLU A 151 -27.26 24.54 -42.32
N SER A 152 -28.26 23.94 -42.95
CA SER A 152 -28.25 23.26 -44.25
C SER A 152 -27.14 23.72 -45.21
N VAL A 153 -25.96 23.09 -45.14
CA VAL A 153 -24.93 23.26 -46.17
C VAL A 153 -25.19 22.20 -47.23
N PRO A 154 -25.33 22.58 -48.51
CA PRO A 154 -25.65 21.66 -49.60
C PRO A 154 -24.64 20.52 -49.68
N GLU A 155 -25.16 19.31 -49.92
CA GLU A 155 -24.45 18.09 -50.27
C GLU A 155 -23.40 18.40 -51.33
N THR A 156 -22.17 18.60 -50.90
CA THR A 156 -21.01 18.78 -51.77
C THR A 156 -20.21 17.49 -51.67
N ASP A 157 -20.10 16.86 -52.83
CA ASP A 157 -19.51 15.56 -53.14
C ASP A 157 -18.02 15.48 -52.75
N THR A 158 -17.75 15.44 -51.44
CA THR A 158 -16.40 15.56 -50.84
C THR A 158 -15.94 14.25 -50.22
N SER A 159 -16.18 13.12 -50.89
CA SER A 159 -15.83 11.78 -50.40
C SER A 159 -14.43 11.30 -50.80
N SER A 160 -13.67 12.00 -51.65
CA SER A 160 -12.45 11.44 -52.26
C SER A 160 -11.09 11.97 -51.77
N ASP A 161 -11.00 13.06 -51.00
CA ASP A 161 -9.69 13.67 -50.65
C ASP A 161 -9.50 13.95 -49.16
N LEU A 162 -9.79 12.95 -48.31
CA LEU A 162 -9.23 12.94 -46.95
C LEU A 162 -7.73 12.63 -47.03
N GLY A 163 -6.93 13.65 -47.35
CA GLY A 163 -5.48 13.54 -47.42
C GLY A 163 -4.87 13.08 -46.10
N TYR A 164 -3.72 12.39 -46.18
CA TYR A 164 -2.99 11.86 -45.01
C TYR A 164 -2.76 12.88 -43.88
N GLY A 165 -2.66 14.17 -44.22
CA GLY A 165 -2.53 15.24 -43.22
C GLY A 165 -3.73 15.35 -42.27
N GLN A 166 -4.95 15.15 -42.76
CA GLN A 166 -6.16 15.23 -41.94
C GLN A 166 -6.31 14.00 -41.04
N ALA A 167 -5.93 12.82 -41.54
CA ALA A 167 -5.83 11.62 -40.72
C ALA A 167 -4.81 11.78 -39.57
N LEU A 168 -3.67 12.41 -39.85
CA LEU A 168 -2.65 12.68 -38.84
C LEU A 168 -3.13 13.68 -37.77
N ILE A 169 -3.84 14.74 -38.17
CA ILE A 169 -4.44 15.70 -37.24
C ILE A 169 -5.46 15.02 -36.33
N LEU A 170 -6.40 14.25 -36.88
CA LEU A 170 -7.41 13.52 -36.10
C LEU A 170 -6.78 12.51 -35.15
N THR A 171 -5.74 11.79 -35.60
CA THR A 171 -4.98 10.86 -34.76
C THR A 171 -4.31 11.59 -33.60
N SER A 172 -3.64 12.71 -33.85
CA SER A 172 -2.98 13.50 -32.81
C SER A 172 -3.97 14.07 -31.78
N GLN A 173 -5.15 14.52 -32.23
CA GLN A 173 -6.22 14.99 -31.33
C GLN A 173 -6.73 13.85 -30.44
N GLY A 174 -6.94 12.66 -31.02
CA GLY A 174 -7.31 11.50 -30.24
C GLY A 174 -6.26 11.14 -29.18
N ILE A 175 -4.95 11.18 -29.52
CA ILE A 175 -3.86 10.90 -28.57
C ILE A 175 -3.88 11.89 -27.39
N ILE A 176 -4.13 13.18 -27.67
CA ILE A 176 -4.22 14.20 -26.63
C ILE A 176 -5.44 13.96 -25.74
N VAL A 177 -6.60 13.68 -26.32
CA VAL A 177 -7.84 13.38 -25.57
C VAL A 177 -7.65 12.12 -24.72
N PHE A 178 -6.99 11.10 -25.26
CA PHE A 178 -6.66 9.87 -24.57
C PHE A 178 -5.69 10.10 -23.41
N GLY A 179 -4.60 10.83 -23.63
CA GLY A 179 -3.64 11.19 -22.59
C GLY A 179 -4.30 12.00 -21.47
N LYS A 180 -5.18 12.94 -21.82
CA LYS A 180 -6.00 13.67 -20.85
C LYS A 180 -6.96 12.75 -20.11
N PHE A 181 -7.67 11.86 -20.80
CA PHE A 181 -8.61 10.94 -20.17
C PHE A 181 -7.91 9.97 -19.23
N PHE A 182 -6.81 9.32 -19.64
CA PHE A 182 -6.06 8.41 -18.78
C PHE A 182 -5.35 9.14 -17.64
N GLY A 183 -4.64 10.22 -17.93
CA GLY A 183 -3.95 11.00 -16.92
C GLY A 183 -4.90 11.58 -15.87
N TRP A 184 -6.10 12.02 -16.29
CA TRP A 184 -7.07 12.63 -15.39
C TRP A 184 -7.99 11.62 -14.70
N THR A 185 -8.55 10.68 -15.44
CA THR A 185 -9.57 9.75 -14.95
C THR A 185 -8.95 8.61 -14.17
N LEU A 186 -7.88 7.99 -14.68
CA LEU A 186 -7.24 6.84 -14.01
C LEU A 186 -6.59 7.27 -12.69
N TRP A 187 -5.86 8.38 -12.69
CA TRP A 187 -5.24 8.91 -11.47
C TRP A 187 -6.29 9.21 -10.40
N LYS A 188 -7.47 9.75 -10.75
CA LYS A 188 -8.53 10.00 -9.78
C LYS A 188 -9.01 8.72 -9.10
N TYR A 189 -9.23 7.65 -9.84
CA TYR A 189 -9.65 6.38 -9.25
C TYR A 189 -8.54 5.72 -8.42
N VAL A 190 -7.29 5.79 -8.89
CA VAL A 190 -6.13 5.30 -8.14
C VAL A 190 -5.96 6.10 -6.85
N ALA A 191 -5.95 7.43 -6.93
CA ALA A 191 -5.84 8.32 -5.78
C ALA A 191 -7.00 8.13 -4.80
N PHE A 192 -8.23 7.98 -5.30
CA PHE A 192 -9.40 7.68 -4.47
C PHE A 192 -9.30 6.32 -3.79
N GLY A 193 -8.85 5.29 -4.50
CA GLY A 193 -8.59 3.95 -3.94
C GLY A 193 -7.51 3.99 -2.85
N VAL A 194 -6.38 4.64 -3.13
CA VAL A 194 -5.31 4.86 -2.15
C VAL A 194 -5.82 5.62 -0.92
N PHE A 195 -6.62 6.66 -1.13
CA PHE A 195 -7.25 7.43 -0.05
C PHE A 195 -8.16 6.56 0.82
N LEU A 196 -9.03 5.73 0.21
CA LEU A 196 -9.91 4.83 0.95
C LEU A 196 -9.12 3.78 1.75
N ILE A 197 -8.07 3.19 1.15
CA ILE A 197 -7.19 2.23 1.83
C ILE A 197 -6.47 2.90 3.00
N ALA A 198 -5.91 4.10 2.78
CA ALA A 198 -5.23 4.86 3.83
C ALA A 198 -6.19 5.22 4.98
N LYS A 199 -7.39 5.71 4.65
CA LYS A 199 -8.44 6.02 5.64
C LYS A 199 -8.83 4.77 6.44
N PHE A 200 -9.04 3.64 5.77
CA PHE A 200 -9.35 2.38 6.43
C PHE A 200 -8.22 1.95 7.37
N ALA A 201 -6.97 2.00 6.91
CA ALA A 201 -5.79 1.65 7.70
C ALA A 201 -5.64 2.56 8.93
N ILE A 202 -5.85 3.87 8.79
CA ILE A 202 -5.82 4.84 9.90
C ILE A 202 -6.92 4.53 10.91
N LEU A 203 -8.16 4.29 10.47
CA LEU A 203 -9.27 3.95 11.35
C LEU A 203 -9.05 2.61 12.06
N ALA A 204 -8.57 1.59 11.34
CA ALA A 204 -8.23 0.30 11.92
C ALA A 204 -7.11 0.43 12.95
N GLY A 205 -6.05 1.17 12.63
CA GLY A 205 -4.94 1.46 13.53
C GLY A 205 -5.41 2.22 14.79
N TRP A 206 -6.26 3.23 14.61
CA TRP A 206 -6.84 4.00 15.72
C TRP A 206 -7.71 3.14 16.64
N HIS A 207 -8.61 2.33 16.07
CA HIS A 207 -9.45 1.44 16.85
C HIS A 207 -8.63 0.36 17.56
N LEU A 208 -7.63 -0.20 16.89
CA LEU A 208 -6.71 -1.17 17.49
C LEU A 208 -5.95 -0.53 18.65
N PHE A 209 -5.37 0.65 18.43
CA PHE A 209 -4.68 1.41 19.46
C PHE A 209 -5.59 1.64 20.67
N ARG A 210 -6.79 2.18 20.48
CA ARG A 210 -7.75 2.42 21.57
C ARG A 210 -8.14 1.14 22.32
N LEU A 211 -8.22 0.00 21.63
CA LEU A 211 -8.58 -1.29 22.24
C LEU A 211 -7.47 -1.89 23.10
N ILE A 212 -6.21 -1.72 22.70
CA ILE A 212 -5.08 -2.37 23.37
C ILE A 212 -4.29 -1.42 24.27
N HIS A 213 -4.45 -0.10 24.13
CA HIS A 213 -3.61 0.89 24.81
C HIS A 213 -3.61 0.71 26.32
N SER A 214 -2.41 0.61 26.87
CA SER A 214 -2.17 0.57 28.31
C SER A 214 -0.80 1.15 28.62
N GLN A 215 -0.66 1.73 29.81
CA GLN A 215 0.61 2.31 30.26
C GLN A 215 1.74 1.28 30.29
N LYS A 216 1.43 0.02 30.65
CA LYS A 216 2.40 -1.10 30.64
C LYS A 216 2.98 -1.38 29.25
N ARG A 217 2.17 -1.31 28.19
CA ARG A 217 2.63 -1.47 26.80
C ARG A 217 3.56 -0.34 26.38
N VAL A 218 3.23 0.90 26.75
CA VAL A 218 4.07 2.07 26.47
C VAL A 218 5.42 1.93 27.18
N LEU A 219 5.42 1.50 28.44
CA LEU A 219 6.64 1.22 29.20
C LEU A 219 7.50 0.15 28.50
N CYS A 220 6.89 -0.96 28.07
CA CYS A 220 7.62 -2.01 27.34
C CYS A 220 8.19 -1.52 25.99
N ALA A 221 7.45 -0.64 25.30
CA ALA A 221 7.91 -0.05 24.04
C ALA A 221 9.16 0.82 24.26
N ILE A 222 9.15 1.67 25.29
CA ILE A 222 10.27 2.54 25.63
C ILE A 222 11.48 1.72 26.08
N ASP A 223 11.30 0.83 27.06
CA ASP A 223 12.41 0.07 27.65
C ASP A 223 13.04 -0.91 26.66
N GLY A 224 12.22 -1.57 25.83
CA GLY A 224 12.71 -2.43 24.74
C GLY A 224 13.52 -1.64 23.71
N THR A 225 13.02 -0.46 23.31
CA THR A 225 13.72 0.42 22.35
C THR A 225 15.03 0.94 22.95
N LEU A 226 15.04 1.37 24.21
CA LEU A 226 16.24 1.83 24.90
C LEU A 226 17.30 0.72 24.98
N GLY A 227 16.91 -0.50 25.34
CA GLY A 227 17.82 -1.64 25.39
C GLY A 227 18.45 -1.95 24.03
N GLY A 228 17.64 -1.98 22.97
CA GLY A 228 18.13 -2.16 21.60
C GLY A 228 19.03 -1.01 21.12
N THR A 229 18.69 0.23 21.47
CA THR A 229 19.47 1.43 21.11
C THR A 229 20.85 1.42 21.78
N VAL A 230 20.89 1.16 23.09
CA VAL A 230 22.15 1.10 23.84
C VAL A 230 23.02 -0.03 23.31
N SER A 231 22.45 -1.22 23.06
CA SER A 231 23.18 -2.34 22.47
C SER A 231 23.74 -1.99 21.09
N TYR A 232 22.92 -1.41 20.21
CA TYR A 232 23.34 -1.05 18.87
C TYR A 232 24.44 0.03 18.88
N LEU A 233 24.25 1.14 19.59
CA LEU A 233 25.24 2.22 19.63
C LEU A 233 26.57 1.78 20.26
N TRP A 234 26.51 0.89 21.25
CA TRP A 234 27.72 0.43 21.92
C TRP A 234 28.47 -0.63 21.09
N LEU A 235 27.75 -1.61 20.53
CA LEU A 235 28.38 -2.80 19.96
C LEU A 235 28.42 -2.81 18.43
N ALA A 236 27.68 -1.95 17.72
CA ALA A 236 27.61 -2.02 16.24
C ALA A 236 28.96 -1.70 15.57
N GLN A 237 29.84 -0.95 16.22
CA GLN A 237 31.17 -0.64 15.67
C GLN A 237 32.11 -1.86 15.61
N SER A 238 31.85 -2.90 16.40
CA SER A 238 32.74 -4.07 16.52
C SER A 238 32.25 -5.32 15.77
N THR A 239 31.10 -5.25 15.09
CA THR A 239 30.49 -6.41 14.44
C THR A 239 30.88 -6.51 12.95
N GLY A 240 31.82 -7.40 12.64
CA GLY A 240 32.21 -7.73 11.25
C GLY A 240 31.69 -9.09 10.76
N SER A 241 31.34 -10.00 11.68
CA SER A 241 30.86 -11.35 11.35
C SER A 241 29.37 -11.56 11.68
N LEU A 242 28.71 -12.49 10.97
CA LEU A 242 27.31 -12.85 11.20
C LEU A 242 27.05 -13.32 12.64
N VAL A 243 27.99 -14.07 13.23
CA VAL A 243 27.90 -14.52 14.63
C VAL A 243 27.89 -13.32 15.59
N GLN A 244 28.77 -12.33 15.38
CA GLN A 244 28.79 -11.11 16.19
C GLN A 244 27.50 -10.29 16.03
N GLN A 245 26.95 -10.21 14.82
CA GLN A 245 25.66 -9.54 14.57
C GLN A 245 24.51 -10.23 15.32
N LEU A 246 24.42 -11.57 15.28
CA LEU A 246 23.41 -12.33 16.03
C LEU A 246 23.57 -12.14 17.54
N MET A 247 24.81 -12.16 18.04
CA MET A 247 25.10 -11.93 19.47
C MET A 247 24.66 -10.53 19.89
N LEU A 248 24.89 -9.51 19.06
CA LEU A 248 24.42 -8.15 19.34
C LEU A 248 22.90 -8.07 19.37
N VAL A 249 22.20 -8.68 18.40
CA VAL A 249 20.74 -8.73 18.38
C VAL A 249 20.19 -9.38 19.65
N PHE A 250 20.78 -10.49 20.08
CA PHE A 250 20.43 -11.16 21.32
C PHE A 250 20.72 -10.29 22.55
N PHE A 251 21.87 -9.60 22.58
CA PHE A 251 22.24 -8.68 23.64
C PHE A 251 21.29 -7.48 23.75
N GLY A 252 20.82 -6.96 22.62
CA GLY A 252 19.78 -5.93 22.57
C GLY A 252 18.48 -6.40 23.22
N GLY A 253 18.09 -7.65 22.98
CA GLY A 253 16.98 -8.29 23.69
C GLY A 253 17.23 -8.39 25.20
N LEU A 254 18.39 -8.88 25.62
CA LEU A 254 18.73 -9.01 27.04
C LEU A 254 18.73 -7.66 27.77
N LEU A 255 19.32 -6.62 27.18
CA LEU A 255 19.31 -5.27 27.74
C LEU A 255 17.88 -4.70 27.81
N GLY A 256 17.06 -4.92 26.77
CA GLY A 256 15.65 -4.54 26.80
C GLY A 256 14.90 -5.21 27.96
N ALA A 257 15.09 -6.52 28.14
CA ALA A 257 14.51 -7.26 29.26
C ALA A 257 14.98 -6.72 30.63
N ALA A 258 16.28 -6.45 30.77
CA ALA A 258 16.86 -5.92 32.00
C ALA A 258 16.30 -4.53 32.35
N PHE A 259 16.23 -3.62 31.38
CA PHE A 259 15.64 -2.29 31.58
C PHE A 259 14.14 -2.38 31.91
N GLY A 260 13.38 -3.24 31.23
CA GLY A 260 11.96 -3.44 31.52
C GLY A 260 11.72 -3.96 32.94
N VAL A 261 12.51 -4.94 33.40
CA VAL A 261 12.41 -5.46 34.77
C VAL A 261 12.82 -4.41 35.80
N LEU A 262 13.92 -3.69 35.56
CA LEU A 262 14.41 -2.66 36.48
C LEU A 262 13.41 -1.50 36.59
N ASN A 263 12.88 -1.02 35.47
CA ASN A 263 11.89 0.06 35.45
C ASN A 263 10.59 -0.37 36.15
N TRP A 264 10.13 -1.60 35.92
CA TRP A 264 8.95 -2.13 36.60
C TRP A 264 9.15 -2.31 38.12
N GLU A 265 10.23 -2.98 38.54
CA GLU A 265 10.44 -3.32 39.95
C GLU A 265 10.91 -2.12 40.78
N VAL A 266 11.71 -1.21 40.20
CA VAL A 266 12.26 -0.04 40.92
C VAL A 266 11.33 1.16 40.80
N VAL A 267 10.99 1.57 39.59
CA VAL A 267 10.21 2.81 39.39
C VAL A 267 8.72 2.56 39.64
N SER A 268 8.13 1.57 38.96
CA SER A 268 6.68 1.38 39.02
C SER A 268 6.20 0.90 40.39
N LYS A 269 6.87 -0.12 40.96
CA LYS A 269 6.46 -0.67 42.26
C LYS A 269 6.95 0.11 43.47
N ARG A 270 8.24 0.45 43.54
CA ARG A 270 8.81 1.06 44.76
C ARG A 270 8.62 2.57 44.81
N LEU A 271 8.80 3.27 43.68
CA LEU A 271 8.71 4.74 43.67
C LEU A 271 7.25 5.19 43.54
N LEU A 272 6.51 4.65 42.56
CA LEU A 272 5.16 5.09 42.24
C LEU A 272 4.05 4.34 43.00
N HIS A 273 4.40 3.30 43.77
CA HIS A 273 3.45 2.48 44.52
C HIS A 273 2.28 1.95 43.68
N LEU A 274 2.50 1.68 42.39
CA LEU A 274 1.47 1.08 41.53
C LEU A 274 1.22 -0.35 42.01
N THR A 275 0.12 -0.55 42.74
CA THR A 275 -0.32 -1.89 43.12
C THR A 275 -0.63 -2.67 41.84
N ALA A 276 -0.24 -3.95 41.82
CA ALA A 276 -0.67 -4.85 40.77
C ALA A 276 -2.15 -5.17 41.00
N ASP A 277 -3.03 -4.18 40.80
CA ASP A 277 -4.45 -4.40 40.92
C ASP A 277 -4.86 -5.45 39.89
N PRO A 278 -5.62 -6.47 40.31
CA PRO A 278 -6.11 -7.50 39.40
C PRO A 278 -7.21 -6.89 38.52
N SER A 279 -6.81 -6.37 37.36
CA SER A 279 -7.70 -6.06 36.24
C SER A 279 -8.12 -7.33 35.51
#